data_AF-A0A9C9L0Y9-F1
#
_entry.id   AF-A0A9C9L0Y9-F1
#
_cell.length_a   1.000
_cell.length_b   1.000
_cell.length_c   1.000
_cell.angle_alpha   90.00
_cell.angle_beta   90.00
_cell.angle_gamma   90.00
#
_symmetry.space_group_name_H-M   'P 1'
#
loop_
_entity.id
_entity.type
_entity.pdbx_description
1 polymer ?
#
loop_
_entity_poly.entity_id
_entity_poly.type
_entity_poly.pdbx_seq_one_letter_code
_entity_poly.pdbx_strand_id
1 'polypeptide(L)'
;MNKSKVYDVKDVKLSLLKTSPPKLSIVAQGSVPSGGWSDPHLIPYIYIQAPPDGIYDFDFIATPPDGLATQAFADIEVSHTLESIDNGLKGIRVHASQNSIVSLLNNDSSSGKTICIKGKLTDEGVECQALRTEDNELYTLVGDLKEFSVGDEVCISGSIAEISFCMQGTTVAVNWISKQ
;
A
#
# COMPACT_ATOMS: atom_id res chain seq x y z
N MET A 1 27.09 -22.26 -1.12
CA MET A 1 27.37 -21.12 -2.03
C MET A 1 27.30 -19.84 -1.23
N ASN A 2 28.22 -18.90 -1.44
CA ASN A 2 28.27 -17.66 -0.67
C ASN A 2 27.25 -16.67 -1.21
N LYS A 3 26.38 -16.15 -0.34
CA LYS A 3 25.43 -15.10 -0.72
C LYS A 3 26.11 -13.73 -0.63
N SER A 4 25.67 -12.81 -1.49
CA SER A 4 26.10 -11.41 -1.50
C SER A 4 24.89 -10.50 -1.60
N LYS A 5 25.01 -9.25 -1.10
CA LYS A 5 23.95 -8.25 -1.32
C LYS A 5 23.74 -8.04 -2.82
N VAL A 6 22.48 -7.85 -3.22
CA VAL A 6 22.15 -7.37 -4.57
C VAL A 6 22.74 -5.97 -4.77
N TYR A 7 22.85 -5.55 -6.03
CA TYR A 7 23.48 -4.27 -6.33
C TYR A 7 22.69 -3.11 -5.73
N ASP A 8 21.41 -2.99 -6.10
CA ASP A 8 20.48 -2.00 -5.60
C ASP A 8 19.10 -2.59 -5.30
N VAL A 9 18.30 -1.85 -4.53
CA VAL A 9 16.86 -2.02 -4.43
C VAL A 9 16.19 -0.93 -5.26
N LYS A 10 15.23 -1.31 -6.09
CA LYS A 10 14.45 -0.41 -6.95
C LYS A 10 13.07 -0.12 -6.36
N ASP A 11 12.42 -1.12 -5.78
CA ASP A 11 11.08 -1.00 -5.21
C ASP A 11 10.86 -2.01 -4.08
N VAL A 12 10.02 -1.64 -3.10
CA VAL A 12 9.63 -2.50 -1.97
C VAL A 12 8.13 -2.33 -1.73
N LYS A 13 7.36 -3.39 -1.97
CA LYS A 13 5.91 -3.43 -1.75
C LYS A 13 5.58 -4.21 -0.49
N LEU A 14 4.74 -3.61 0.33
CA LEU A 14 4.21 -4.20 1.56
C LEU A 14 2.71 -4.43 1.42
N SER A 15 2.26 -5.63 1.77
CA SER A 15 0.84 -6.00 1.70
C SER A 15 0.43 -6.82 2.92
N LEU A 16 -0.52 -6.31 3.71
CA LEU A 16 -1.15 -7.10 4.78
C LEU A 16 -1.99 -8.21 4.17
N LEU A 17 -1.73 -9.44 4.59
CA LEU A 17 -2.47 -10.62 4.19
C LEU A 17 -3.67 -10.83 5.12
N LYS A 18 -4.83 -11.15 4.52
CA LYS A 18 -6.08 -11.43 5.24
C LYS A 18 -6.07 -12.83 5.87
N THR A 19 -5.12 -13.08 6.75
CA THR A 19 -4.96 -14.33 7.51
C THR A 19 -5.25 -14.10 9.00
N SER A 20 -5.44 -15.18 9.76
CA SER A 20 -5.57 -15.13 11.23
C SER A 20 -4.53 -16.05 11.86
N PRO A 21 -3.45 -15.52 12.50
CA PRO A 21 -3.12 -14.10 12.65
C PRO A 21 -2.73 -13.41 11.31
N PRO A 22 -2.84 -12.07 11.21
CA PRO A 22 -2.47 -11.35 9.99
C PRO A 22 -0.97 -11.49 9.74
N LYS A 23 -0.61 -11.76 8.49
CA LYS A 23 0.77 -11.87 8.02
C LYS A 23 1.10 -10.68 7.13
N LEU A 24 2.38 -10.32 7.02
CA LEU A 24 2.84 -9.26 6.11
C LEU A 24 3.62 -9.87 4.95
N SER A 25 3.16 -9.61 3.72
CA SER A 25 3.92 -9.91 2.52
C SER A 25 4.84 -8.74 2.17
N ILE A 26 6.10 -9.04 1.89
CA ILE A 26 7.15 -8.12 1.49
C ILE A 26 7.64 -8.59 0.13
N VAL A 27 7.51 -7.75 -0.90
CA VAL A 27 8.09 -8.00 -2.23
C VAL A 27 9.13 -6.94 -2.50
N ALA A 28 10.37 -7.35 -2.73
CA ALA A 28 11.47 -6.45 -3.06
C ALA A 28 11.96 -6.74 -4.48
N GLN A 29 12.13 -5.67 -5.26
CA GLN A 29 12.70 -5.69 -6.60
C GLN A 29 14.00 -4.90 -6.61
N GLY A 30 15.00 -5.39 -7.33
CA GLY A 30 16.31 -4.78 -7.41
C GLY A 30 17.06 -5.19 -8.67
N SER A 31 18.33 -4.85 -8.73
CA SER A 31 19.23 -5.34 -9.78
C SER A 31 20.49 -6.01 -9.23
N VAL A 32 21.09 -6.82 -10.08
CA VAL A 32 22.37 -7.50 -9.87
C VAL A 32 23.34 -7.13 -11.00
N PRO A 33 24.66 -7.11 -10.75
CA PRO A 33 25.64 -6.59 -11.70
C PRO A 33 25.85 -7.45 -12.95
N SER A 34 25.35 -8.69 -12.95
CA SER A 34 25.47 -9.65 -14.05
C SER A 34 24.23 -10.54 -14.13
N GLY A 35 24.03 -11.24 -15.24
CA GLY A 35 23.04 -12.32 -15.28
C GLY A 35 23.52 -13.57 -14.52
N GLY A 36 22.60 -14.50 -14.24
CA GLY A 36 22.91 -15.78 -13.60
C GLY A 36 22.90 -15.77 -12.07
N TRP A 37 22.59 -14.64 -11.43
CA TRP A 37 22.31 -14.62 -9.99
C TRP A 37 21.04 -15.43 -9.69
N SER A 38 21.03 -16.09 -8.54
CA SER A 38 19.96 -17.00 -8.15
C SER A 38 19.71 -16.95 -6.65
N ASP A 39 18.67 -17.66 -6.20
CA ASP A 39 18.36 -17.84 -4.77
C ASP A 39 18.23 -16.51 -3.97
N PRO A 40 17.40 -15.55 -4.45
CA PRO A 40 17.25 -14.26 -3.78
C PRO A 40 16.50 -14.40 -2.46
N HIS A 41 16.96 -13.71 -1.43
CA HIS A 41 16.44 -13.78 -0.06
C HIS A 41 16.43 -12.39 0.59
N LEU A 42 15.42 -12.16 1.43
CA LEU A 42 15.44 -11.09 2.43
C LEU A 42 15.82 -11.70 3.77
N ILE A 43 16.92 -11.21 4.36
CA ILE A 43 17.38 -11.65 5.69
C ILE A 43 17.06 -10.57 6.72
N PRO A 44 16.20 -10.85 7.71
CA PRO A 44 15.86 -9.88 8.74
C PRO A 44 17.06 -9.60 9.65
N TYR A 45 17.17 -8.35 10.09
CA TYR A 45 18.08 -7.99 11.18
C TYR A 45 17.49 -8.49 12.50
N ILE A 46 18.34 -9.07 13.34
CA ILE A 46 17.94 -9.52 14.67
C ILE A 46 18.15 -8.36 15.64
N TYR A 47 17.07 -7.92 16.27
CA TYR A 47 17.12 -6.90 17.30
C TYR A 47 16.85 -7.48 18.68
N ILE A 48 17.58 -6.99 19.67
CA ILE A 48 17.30 -7.28 21.09
C ILE A 48 16.07 -6.48 21.55
N GLN A 49 15.90 -5.26 21.04
CA GLN A 49 14.77 -4.36 21.31
C GLN A 49 14.21 -3.87 19.99
N ALA A 50 12.89 -3.74 19.88
CA ALA A 50 12.23 -3.23 18.68
C ALA A 50 12.84 -1.87 18.26
N PRO A 51 13.04 -1.62 16.95
CA PRO A 51 13.52 -0.34 16.45
C PRO A 51 12.63 0.82 16.94
N PRO A 52 13.18 1.89 17.53
CA PRO A 52 12.38 3.01 18.05
C PRO A 52 11.54 3.72 16.98
N ASP A 53 11.99 3.70 15.73
CA ASP A 53 11.28 4.23 14.57
C ASP A 53 10.19 3.27 14.03
N GLY A 54 10.13 2.04 14.52
CA GLY A 54 9.22 0.99 14.04
C GLY A 54 9.56 0.46 12.64
N ILE A 55 10.74 0.77 12.10
CA ILE A 55 11.17 0.36 10.77
C ILE A 55 12.17 -0.80 10.91
N TYR A 56 11.78 -1.98 10.45
CA TYR A 56 12.61 -3.18 10.58
C TYR A 56 13.49 -3.38 9.34
N ASP A 57 14.75 -3.74 9.57
CA ASP A 57 15.76 -3.87 8.52
C ASP A 57 15.84 -5.28 7.94
N PHE A 58 16.03 -5.36 6.63
CA PHE A 58 16.31 -6.57 5.88
C PHE A 58 17.49 -6.36 4.93
N ASP A 59 18.36 -7.37 4.82
CA ASP A 59 19.35 -7.43 3.75
C ASP A 59 18.77 -8.17 2.55
N PHE A 60 18.83 -7.55 1.37
CA PHE A 60 18.48 -8.20 0.11
C PHE A 60 19.73 -8.85 -0.49
N ILE A 61 19.80 -10.18 -0.39
CA ILE A 61 20.93 -10.99 -0.84
C ILE A 61 20.52 -11.98 -1.91
N ALA A 62 21.48 -12.41 -2.71
CA ALA A 62 21.33 -13.49 -3.67
C ALA A 62 22.67 -14.22 -3.85
N THR A 63 22.63 -15.37 -4.52
CA THR A 63 23.81 -16.16 -4.87
C THR A 63 24.34 -15.69 -6.22
N PRO A 64 25.58 -15.16 -6.31
CA PRO A 64 26.18 -14.81 -7.58
C PRO A 64 26.43 -16.07 -8.44
N PRO A 65 26.47 -15.93 -9.77
CA PRO A 65 26.78 -17.04 -10.66
C PRO A 65 28.20 -17.56 -10.43
N ASP A 66 28.37 -18.87 -10.52
CA ASP A 66 29.69 -19.48 -10.58
C ASP A 66 30.21 -19.43 -12.03
N GLY A 67 31.39 -18.85 -12.23
CA GLY A 67 32.05 -18.82 -13.54
C GLY A 67 31.53 -17.75 -14.48
N LEU A 68 31.33 -18.08 -15.76
CA LEU A 68 30.98 -17.11 -16.80
C LEU A 68 29.56 -16.60 -16.61
N ALA A 69 29.40 -15.28 -16.61
CA ALA A 69 28.13 -14.59 -16.49
C ALA A 69 27.99 -13.50 -17.57
N THR A 70 26.75 -13.22 -17.97
CA THR A 70 26.48 -12.08 -18.87
C THR A 70 26.84 -10.77 -18.16
N GLN A 71 27.67 -9.97 -18.81
CA GLN A 71 28.19 -8.71 -18.28
C GLN A 71 27.19 -7.56 -18.48
N ALA A 72 25.99 -7.73 -17.94
CA ALA A 72 24.92 -6.73 -17.99
C ALA A 72 24.07 -6.82 -16.72
N PHE A 73 23.59 -5.67 -16.24
CA PHE A 73 22.66 -5.63 -15.12
C PHE A 73 21.40 -6.43 -15.43
N ALA A 74 20.97 -7.24 -14.48
CA ALA A 74 19.75 -8.02 -14.56
C ALA A 74 18.83 -7.69 -13.37
N ASP A 75 17.53 -7.79 -13.59
CA ASP A 75 16.54 -7.60 -12.54
C ASP A 75 16.43 -8.86 -11.67
N ILE A 76 16.15 -8.66 -10.39
CA ILE A 76 15.91 -9.74 -9.44
C ILE A 76 14.79 -9.35 -8.48
N GLU A 77 13.95 -10.33 -8.14
CA GLU A 77 12.81 -10.15 -7.24
C GLU A 77 12.81 -11.23 -6.16
N VAL A 78 12.35 -10.86 -4.96
CA VAL A 78 12.11 -11.79 -3.86
C VAL A 78 10.80 -11.45 -3.16
N SER A 79 10.09 -12.50 -2.76
CA SER A 79 8.95 -12.40 -1.86
C SER A 79 9.30 -13.02 -0.51
N HIS A 80 8.98 -12.33 0.58
CA HIS A 80 9.14 -12.79 1.95
C HIS A 80 7.83 -12.58 2.70
N THR A 81 7.47 -13.49 3.60
CA THR A 81 6.27 -13.36 4.44
C THR A 81 6.68 -13.34 5.90
N LEU A 82 6.39 -12.25 6.58
CA LEU A 82 6.47 -12.15 8.03
C LEU A 82 5.23 -12.78 8.66
N GLU A 83 5.44 -13.80 9.47
CA GLU A 83 4.36 -14.57 10.08
C GLU A 83 3.70 -13.88 11.28
N SER A 84 4.46 -13.04 11.97
CA SER A 84 4.00 -12.23 13.09
C SER A 84 4.30 -10.77 12.82
N ILE A 85 3.31 -9.93 13.13
CA ILE A 85 3.40 -8.47 13.03
C ILE A 85 3.36 -7.97 14.47
N ASP A 86 4.41 -7.26 14.88
CA ASP A 86 4.41 -6.55 16.15
C ASP A 86 3.57 -5.26 16.02
N ASN A 87 2.89 -4.84 17.09
CA ASN A 87 2.15 -3.59 17.15
C ASN A 87 3.05 -2.36 16.86
N GLY A 88 4.37 -2.49 17.07
CA GLY A 88 5.35 -1.45 16.75
C GLY A 88 5.78 -1.37 15.28
N LEU A 89 5.36 -2.31 14.42
CA LEU A 89 5.77 -2.34 13.02
C LEU A 89 5.12 -1.20 12.23
N LYS A 90 5.94 -0.27 11.75
CA LYS A 90 5.55 0.87 10.90
C LYS A 90 6.08 0.78 9.48
N GLY A 91 7.06 -0.10 9.22
CA GLY A 91 7.62 -0.26 7.88
C GLY A 91 8.82 -1.19 7.82
N ILE A 92 9.31 -1.38 6.61
CA ILE A 92 10.45 -2.23 6.28
C ILE A 92 11.49 -1.39 5.55
N ARG A 93 12.75 -1.48 5.96
CA ARG A 93 13.90 -0.94 5.23
C ARG A 93 14.71 -2.07 4.64
N VAL A 94 14.84 -2.08 3.32
CA VAL A 94 15.61 -3.10 2.59
C VAL A 94 16.94 -2.51 2.17
N HIS A 95 18.03 -3.17 2.54
CA HIS A 95 19.40 -2.78 2.24
C HIS A 95 19.97 -3.63 1.09
N ALA A 96 20.54 -2.94 0.10
CA ALA A 96 21.39 -3.51 -0.94
C ALA A 96 22.83 -3.00 -0.78
N SER A 97 23.69 -3.28 -1.76
CA SER A 97 25.10 -2.83 -1.71
C SER A 97 25.25 -1.33 -1.95
N GLN A 98 24.42 -0.73 -2.81
CA GLN A 98 24.53 0.68 -3.22
C GLN A 98 23.53 1.60 -2.53
N ASN A 99 22.41 1.08 -2.06
CA ASN A 99 21.35 1.88 -1.48
C ASN A 99 20.51 1.09 -0.45
N SER A 100 19.56 1.80 0.14
CA SER A 100 18.49 1.21 0.94
C SER A 100 17.18 1.92 0.63
N ILE A 101 16.05 1.20 0.59
CA ILE A 101 14.71 1.77 0.43
C ILE A 101 13.88 1.47 1.67
N VAL A 102 13.19 2.49 2.17
CA VAL A 102 12.17 2.35 3.22
C VAL A 102 10.80 2.29 2.55
N SER A 103 10.03 1.27 2.89
CA SER A 103 8.60 1.17 2.57
C SER A 103 7.83 1.20 3.87
N LEU A 104 6.95 2.18 4.03
CA LEU A 104 6.12 2.30 5.23
C LEU A 104 4.95 1.34 5.10
N LEU A 105 4.71 0.59 6.17
CA LEU A 105 3.45 -0.06 6.40
C LEU A 105 2.49 1.07 6.76
N ASN A 106 1.85 1.65 5.76
CA ASN A 106 0.70 2.47 6.06
C ASN A 106 -0.24 1.53 6.83
N ASN A 107 -0.51 1.83 8.11
CA ASN A 107 -1.48 1.11 8.95
C ASN A 107 -2.91 1.42 8.50
N ASP A 108 -3.01 1.55 7.20
CA ASP A 108 -4.11 1.89 6.40
C ASP A 108 -4.55 0.56 5.82
N SER A 109 -5.55 0.02 6.49
CA SER A 109 -6.67 -0.53 5.75
C SER A 109 -7.25 0.48 4.71
N SER A 110 -6.76 1.73 4.68
CA SER A 110 -6.69 2.50 3.45
C SER A 110 -5.54 2.01 2.51
N SER A 111 -5.89 0.95 1.78
CA SER A 111 -5.80 1.11 0.33
C SER A 111 -6.17 2.57 -0.02
N GLY A 112 -5.79 3.09 -1.17
CA GLY A 112 -6.79 3.86 -1.89
C GLY A 112 -8.00 2.93 -2.04
N LYS A 113 -8.83 2.79 -1.00
CA LYS A 113 -10.14 2.20 -1.08
C LYS A 113 -10.86 3.39 -1.67
N THR A 114 -10.71 3.48 -2.97
CA THR A 114 -11.77 3.91 -3.87
C THR A 114 -12.98 3.07 -3.44
N ILE A 115 -13.61 3.41 -2.32
CA ILE A 115 -14.93 2.91 -1.99
C ILE A 115 -15.75 3.60 -3.05
N CYS A 116 -16.01 2.89 -4.14
CA CYS A 116 -17.02 3.27 -5.09
C CYS A 116 -18.35 3.18 -4.33
N ILE A 117 -18.70 4.27 -3.64
CA ILE A 117 -20.03 4.39 -3.04
C ILE A 117 -20.93 4.70 -4.21
N LYS A 118 -21.71 3.69 -4.60
CA LYS A 118 -22.71 3.82 -5.66
C LYS A 118 -24.00 4.32 -5.04
N GLY A 119 -24.58 5.33 -5.66
CA GLY A 119 -25.84 5.85 -5.21
C GLY A 119 -26.40 6.89 -6.16
N LYS A 120 -27.56 7.39 -5.78
CA LYS A 120 -28.24 8.48 -6.47
C LYS A 120 -28.04 9.78 -5.70
N LEU A 121 -27.70 10.86 -6.39
CA LEU A 121 -27.66 12.18 -5.77
C LEU A 121 -29.09 12.63 -5.42
N THR A 122 -29.33 13.00 -4.16
CA THR A 122 -30.66 13.39 -3.64
C THR A 122 -30.67 14.79 -3.05
N ASP A 123 -31.85 15.40 -2.92
CA ASP A 123 -32.04 16.69 -2.25
C ASP A 123 -32.23 16.56 -0.72
N GLU A 124 -31.93 15.39 -0.15
CA GLU A 124 -32.07 15.10 1.28
C GLU A 124 -31.02 15.82 2.15
N GLY A 125 -29.93 16.28 1.53
CA GLY A 125 -28.86 17.01 2.19
C GLY A 125 -29.13 18.51 2.18
N VAL A 126 -29.25 19.10 3.38
CA VAL A 126 -29.54 20.54 3.53
C VAL A 126 -28.27 21.37 3.39
N GLU A 127 -27.16 20.92 3.99
CA GLU A 127 -25.88 21.65 4.00
C GLU A 127 -24.96 21.24 2.86
N CYS A 128 -25.03 19.96 2.49
CA CYS A 128 -24.14 19.33 1.53
C CYS A 128 -24.98 18.45 0.61
N GLN A 129 -24.55 18.29 -0.64
CA GLN A 129 -25.20 17.39 -1.59
C GLN A 129 -25.26 15.97 -1.00
N ALA A 130 -26.45 15.37 -0.97
CA ALA A 130 -26.64 14.02 -0.47
C ALA A 130 -26.49 12.97 -1.57
N LEU A 131 -26.04 11.78 -1.16
CA LEU A 131 -25.99 10.56 -1.96
C LEU A 131 -26.71 9.44 -1.19
N ARG A 132 -27.69 8.82 -1.82
CA ARG A 132 -28.42 7.68 -1.26
C ARG A 132 -28.00 6.39 -1.96
N THR A 133 -27.53 5.40 -1.20
CA THR A 133 -27.16 4.09 -1.74
C THR A 133 -28.38 3.19 -1.94
N GLU A 134 -28.20 2.07 -2.66
CA GLU A 134 -29.24 1.04 -2.81
C GLU A 134 -29.66 0.43 -1.46
N ASP A 135 -28.73 0.35 -0.50
CA ASP A 135 -28.96 -0.10 0.87
C ASP A 135 -29.64 0.97 1.77
N ASN A 136 -30.08 2.08 1.16
CA ASN A 136 -30.76 3.19 1.82
C ASN A 136 -29.89 3.93 2.86
N GLU A 137 -28.56 3.85 2.73
CA GLU A 137 -27.62 4.65 3.51
C GLU A 137 -27.49 6.06 2.92
N LEU A 138 -27.46 7.06 3.79
CA LEU A 138 -27.35 8.47 3.42
C LEU A 138 -25.94 9.00 3.69
N TYR A 139 -25.28 9.44 2.62
CA TYR A 139 -23.98 10.10 2.68
C TYR A 139 -24.11 11.57 2.29
N THR A 140 -23.31 12.42 2.91
CA THR A 140 -23.18 13.83 2.54
C THR A 140 -21.84 14.05 1.86
N LEU A 141 -21.82 14.80 0.76
CA LEU A 141 -20.63 14.95 -0.08
C LEU A 141 -20.03 16.33 0.09
N VAL A 142 -18.72 16.39 0.35
CA VAL A 142 -17.92 17.61 0.34
C VAL A 142 -16.84 17.53 -0.72
N GLY A 143 -16.64 18.62 -1.47
CA GLY A 143 -15.67 18.69 -2.56
C GLY A 143 -16.31 19.12 -3.88
N ASP A 144 -15.58 18.89 -4.98
CA ASP A 144 -16.02 19.24 -6.33
C ASP A 144 -16.81 18.10 -6.96
N LEU A 145 -18.12 18.32 -7.13
CA LEU A 145 -19.05 17.38 -7.78
C LEU A 145 -19.21 17.63 -9.28
N LYS A 146 -18.41 18.54 -9.86
CA LYS A 146 -18.42 18.88 -11.29
C LYS A 146 -19.84 19.23 -11.77
N GLU A 147 -20.29 18.64 -12.87
CA GLU A 147 -21.57 18.90 -13.52
C GLU A 147 -22.70 17.95 -13.07
N PHE A 148 -22.48 17.14 -12.03
CA PHE A 148 -23.49 16.19 -11.56
C PHE A 148 -24.58 16.89 -10.74
N SER A 149 -25.83 16.49 -10.95
CA SER A 149 -27.00 17.09 -10.31
C SER A 149 -27.84 16.05 -9.58
N VAL A 150 -28.72 16.53 -8.70
CA VAL A 150 -29.74 15.69 -8.06
C VAL A 150 -30.46 14.85 -9.11
N GLY A 151 -30.53 13.55 -8.88
CA GLY A 151 -31.11 12.57 -9.81
C GLY A 151 -30.08 11.70 -10.52
N ASP A 152 -28.81 12.13 -10.62
CA ASP A 152 -27.77 11.32 -11.27
C ASP A 152 -27.39 10.10 -10.40
N GLU A 153 -27.24 8.96 -11.07
CA GLU A 153 -26.60 7.77 -10.51
C GLU A 153 -25.09 7.87 -10.72
N VAL A 154 -24.36 7.85 -9.62
CA VAL A 154 -22.93 8.12 -9.61
C VAL A 154 -22.19 7.08 -8.77
N CYS A 155 -20.96 6.83 -9.17
CA CYS A 155 -19.95 6.19 -8.34
C CYS A 155 -19.01 7.30 -7.86
N ILE A 156 -18.94 7.49 -6.54
CA ILE A 156 -17.97 8.40 -5.93
C ILE A 156 -16.85 7.62 -5.29
N SER A 157 -15.68 8.24 -5.20
CA SER A 157 -14.58 7.76 -4.37
C SER A 157 -14.04 8.89 -3.51
N GLY A 158 -13.73 8.58 -2.27
CA GLY A 158 -13.38 9.58 -1.28
C GLY A 158 -13.05 8.98 0.07
N SER A 159 -12.82 9.85 1.04
CA SER A 159 -12.54 9.49 2.44
C SER A 159 -13.65 10.02 3.35
N ILE A 160 -14.00 9.24 4.38
CA ILE A 160 -14.95 9.69 5.39
C ILE A 160 -14.34 10.87 6.16
N ALA A 161 -15.04 12.00 6.18
CA ALA A 161 -14.65 13.18 6.94
C ALA A 161 -15.27 13.09 8.33
N GLU A 162 -14.46 12.76 9.34
CA GLU A 162 -14.88 12.68 10.74
C GLU A 162 -15.24 14.06 11.32
N ILE A 163 -14.75 15.13 10.71
CA ILE A 163 -15.07 16.52 11.06
C ILE A 163 -15.63 17.17 9.80
N SER A 164 -16.91 17.51 9.83
CA SER A 164 -17.58 18.22 8.73
C SER A 164 -18.65 19.18 9.27
N PHE A 165 -19.08 20.08 8.40
CA PHE A 165 -20.23 20.94 8.66
C PHE A 165 -21.55 20.30 8.19
N CYS A 166 -21.53 19.12 7.59
CA CYS A 166 -22.74 18.46 7.11
C CYS A 166 -23.33 17.61 8.24
N MET A 167 -24.51 17.95 8.75
CA MET A 167 -25.11 17.23 9.88
C MET A 167 -26.07 16.09 9.48
N GLN A 168 -26.39 15.93 8.19
CA GLN A 168 -27.47 15.05 7.71
C GLN A 168 -27.01 13.64 7.29
N GLY A 169 -25.79 13.23 7.63
CA GLY A 169 -25.29 11.87 7.32
C GLY A 169 -23.78 11.74 7.44
N THR A 170 -23.25 10.58 7.07
CA THR A 170 -21.80 10.34 7.05
C THR A 170 -21.17 11.16 5.93
N THR A 171 -20.25 12.07 6.28
CA THR A 171 -19.64 12.94 5.29
C THR A 171 -18.49 12.26 4.56
N VAL A 172 -18.45 12.40 3.24
CA VAL A 172 -17.40 11.89 2.36
C VAL A 172 -16.75 13.06 1.64
N ALA A 173 -15.45 13.22 1.80
CA ALA A 173 -14.62 14.10 0.98
C ALA A 173 -14.38 13.43 -0.37
N VAL A 174 -15.02 13.94 -1.41
CA VAL A 174 -15.00 13.35 -2.75
C VAL A 174 -13.70 13.73 -3.46
N ASN A 175 -12.93 12.72 -3.85
CA ASN A 175 -11.73 12.88 -4.67
C ASN A 175 -12.05 12.67 -6.15
N TRP A 176 -13.04 11.84 -6.46
CA TRP A 176 -13.47 11.56 -7.83
C TRP A 176 -14.92 11.09 -7.88
N ILE A 177 -15.60 11.47 -8.96
CA ILE A 177 -17.01 11.14 -9.25
C ILE A 177 -17.15 10.80 -10.74
N SER A 178 -17.93 9.75 -11.04
CA SER A 178 -18.35 9.41 -12.40
C SER A 178 -19.81 9.00 -12.47
N LYS A 179 -20.38 9.15 -13.67
CA LYS A 179 -21.69 8.57 -14.00
C LYS A 179 -21.60 7.05 -14.07
N GLN A 180 -22.67 6.37 -13.69
CA GLN A 180 -22.84 4.93 -13.89
C GLN A 180 -23.50 4.63 -15.24
#